data_AF-A0A2R6GX03-F1
#
_entry.id   AF-A0A2R6GX03-F1
#
_cell.length_a   1.000
_cell.length_b   1.000
_cell.length_c   1.000
_cell.angle_alpha   90.00
_cell.angle_beta   90.00
_cell.angle_gamma   90.00
#
_symmetry.space_group_name_H-M   'P 1'
#
loop_
_entity.id
_entity.type
_entity.pdbx_description
1 polymer ?
#
loop_
_entity_poly.entity_id
_entity_poly.type
_entity_poly.pdbx_seq_one_letter_code
_entity_poly.pdbx_strand_id
1 'polypeptide(L)'
;MTRTRRIAAAFRADWHSFLRRRTAVFFTFFFPLIIVVIFGALVQTEPTGGLFAEEPAYYVPGYLAVVVLFTPLSRVGSEVARHRDDNRFEKLATTPLSRVEWLLAQTLVNVAVIGLAALLLLALVVALTGAD
;
A
#
# COMPACT_ATOMS: atom_id res chain seq x y z
N MET A 1 -16.26 27.00 1.39
CA MET A 1 -16.02 25.59 0.98
C MET A 1 -16.49 24.65 2.08
N THR A 2 -17.15 23.54 1.74
CA THR A 2 -17.60 22.53 2.72
C THR A 2 -16.42 21.65 3.17
N ARG A 3 -16.50 21.07 4.38
CA ARG A 3 -15.46 20.18 4.96
C ARG A 3 -15.12 19.01 4.02
N THR A 4 -16.15 18.37 3.46
CA THR A 4 -16.01 17.26 2.50
C THR A 4 -15.25 17.65 1.23
N ARG A 5 -15.47 18.85 0.68
CA ARG A 5 -14.72 19.32 -0.50
C ARG A 5 -13.24 19.54 -0.21
N ARG A 6 -12.88 20.01 0.99
CA ARG A 6 -11.47 20.18 1.40
C ARG A 6 -10.76 18.83 1.52
N ILE A 7 -11.40 17.86 2.20
CA ILE A 7 -10.86 16.49 2.33
C ILE A 7 -10.70 15.84 0.95
N ALA A 8 -11.70 15.94 0.08
CA ALA A 8 -11.62 15.37 -1.27
C ALA A 8 -10.55 16.04 -2.14
N ALA A 9 -10.31 17.34 -1.98
CA ALA A 9 -9.24 18.04 -2.67
C ALA A 9 -7.86 17.60 -2.18
N ALA A 10 -7.67 17.48 -0.86
CA ALA A 10 -6.43 16.96 -0.26
C ALA A 10 -6.16 15.52 -0.71
N PHE A 11 -7.17 14.65 -0.63
CA PHE A 11 -7.08 13.27 -1.10
C PHE A 11 -6.66 13.19 -2.57
N ARG A 12 -7.29 13.97 -3.46
CA ARG A 12 -6.92 13.99 -4.89
C ARG A 12 -5.49 14.47 -5.10
N ALA A 13 -5.08 15.52 -4.41
CA ALA A 13 -3.72 16.05 -4.52
C ALA A 13 -2.68 14.99 -4.12
N ASP A 14 -2.92 14.29 -3.01
CA ASP A 14 -1.99 13.26 -2.51
C ASP A 14 -2.04 11.98 -3.36
N TRP A 15 -3.21 11.60 -3.88
CA TRP A 15 -3.36 10.51 -4.84
C TRP A 15 -2.55 10.76 -6.12
N HIS A 16 -2.67 11.96 -6.71
CA HIS A 16 -1.88 12.33 -7.88
C HIS A 16 -0.38 12.45 -7.58
N SER A 17 -0.02 12.98 -6.40
CA SER A 17 1.37 13.03 -5.94
C SER A 17 1.98 11.62 -5.84
N PHE A 18 1.22 10.66 -5.31
CA PHE A 18 1.64 9.26 -5.24
C PHE A 18 1.82 8.65 -6.63
N LEU A 19 0.82 8.77 -7.51
CA LEU A 19 0.89 8.19 -8.87
C LEU A 19 2.01 8.78 -9.73
N ARG A 20 2.40 10.04 -9.50
CA ARG A 20 3.55 10.66 -10.19
C ARG A 20 4.90 10.07 -9.74
N ARG A 21 4.97 9.42 -8.59
CA ARG A 21 6.19 8.83 -8.03
C ARG A 21 6.30 7.37 -8.48
N ARG A 22 6.74 7.18 -9.73
CA ARG A 22 6.87 5.85 -10.36
C ARG A 22 7.62 4.85 -9.48
N THR A 23 8.72 5.27 -8.87
CA THR A 23 9.51 4.43 -7.95
C THR A 23 8.67 3.97 -6.75
N ALA A 24 7.95 4.87 -6.09
CA ALA A 24 7.11 4.52 -4.94
C ALA A 24 5.95 3.59 -5.35
N VAL A 25 5.30 3.86 -6.48
CA VAL A 25 4.24 3.00 -7.04
C VAL A 25 4.79 1.61 -7.30
N PHE A 26 5.96 1.50 -7.95
CA PHE A 26 6.60 0.21 -8.22
C PHE A 26 6.86 -0.58 -6.94
N PHE A 27 7.52 0.01 -5.94
CA PHE A 27 7.82 -0.70 -4.69
C PHE A 27 6.58 -1.01 -3.85
N THR A 28 5.51 -0.22 -3.97
CA THR A 28 4.28 -0.49 -3.21
C THR A 28 3.49 -1.65 -3.79
N PHE A 29 3.43 -1.77 -5.12
CA PHE A 29 2.62 -2.79 -5.79
C PHE A 29 3.43 -3.97 -6.31
N PHE A 30 4.48 -3.72 -7.08
CA PHE A 30 5.21 -4.78 -7.78
C PHE A 30 6.13 -5.56 -6.85
N PHE A 31 6.79 -4.90 -5.90
CA PHE A 31 7.76 -5.59 -5.05
C PHE A 31 7.13 -6.70 -4.21
N PRO A 32 5.99 -6.50 -3.50
CA PRO A 32 5.31 -7.59 -2.80
C PRO A 32 4.85 -8.70 -3.74
N LEU A 33 4.31 -8.35 -4.92
CA LEU A 33 3.86 -9.33 -5.90
C LEU A 33 5.01 -10.20 -6.41
N ILE A 34 6.16 -9.61 -6.71
CA ILE A 34 7.36 -10.34 -7.15
C ILE A 34 7.81 -11.34 -6.07
N ILE A 35 7.84 -10.93 -4.80
CA ILE A 35 8.16 -11.82 -3.69
C ILE A 35 7.19 -13.00 -3.65
N VAL A 36 5.89 -12.74 -3.75
CA VAL A 36 4.87 -13.79 -3.75
C VAL A 36 5.01 -14.72 -4.95
N VAL A 37 5.31 -14.21 -6.15
CA VAL A 37 5.57 -15.07 -7.31
C VAL A 37 6.80 -15.96 -7.08
N ILE A 38 7.88 -15.40 -6.54
CA ILE A 38 9.10 -16.17 -6.27
C ILE A 38 8.82 -17.28 -5.24
N PHE A 39 8.16 -16.97 -4.13
CA PHE A 39 7.90 -17.95 -3.08
C PHE A 39 6.73 -18.90 -3.40
N GLY A 40 5.73 -18.44 -4.14
CA GLY A 40 4.53 -19.21 -4.46
C GLY A 40 4.64 -20.07 -5.71
N ALA A 41 5.43 -19.66 -6.71
CA ALA A 41 5.58 -20.40 -7.97
C ALA A 41 6.95 -21.07 -8.13
N LEU A 42 8.00 -20.54 -7.48
CA LEU A 42 9.38 -20.98 -7.71
C LEU A 42 9.93 -21.86 -6.59
N VAL A 43 9.39 -21.76 -5.37
CA VAL A 43 9.75 -22.65 -4.26
C VAL A 43 8.81 -23.86 -4.29
N GLN A 44 9.31 -24.97 -4.82
CA GLN A 44 8.58 -26.23 -4.84
C GLN A 44 8.38 -26.74 -3.41
N THR A 45 7.16 -27.18 -3.12
CA THR A 45 6.80 -27.76 -1.83
C THR A 45 7.42 -29.16 -1.73
N GLU A 46 8.53 -29.31 -1.02
CA GLU A 46 9.03 -30.65 -0.69
C GLU A 46 8.23 -31.21 0.50
N PRO A 47 7.68 -32.45 0.42
CA PRO A 47 6.86 -33.04 1.48
C PRO A 47 7.64 -33.40 2.75
N THR A 48 8.93 -33.07 2.81
CA THR A 48 9.89 -33.46 3.85
C THR A 48 9.86 -32.57 5.09
N GLY A 49 8.87 -31.68 5.23
CA GLY A 49 8.69 -30.85 6.42
C GLY A 49 9.60 -29.63 6.45
N GLY A 50 9.35 -28.68 5.56
CA GLY A 50 10.02 -27.37 5.49
C GLY A 50 9.04 -26.19 5.58
N LEU A 51 9.57 -24.97 5.53
CA LEU A 51 8.78 -23.72 5.56
C LEU A 51 7.72 -23.60 4.45
N PHE A 52 7.85 -24.40 3.38
CA PHE A 52 7.00 -24.42 2.19
C PHE A 52 6.34 -25.80 2.00
N ALA A 53 5.92 -26.47 3.07
CA ALA A 53 5.31 -27.80 2.97
C ALA A 53 3.81 -27.79 2.59
N GLU A 54 3.15 -26.65 2.71
CA GLU A 54 1.70 -26.51 2.48
C GLU A 54 1.38 -25.96 1.09
N GLU A 55 0.11 -26.11 0.69
CA GLU A 55 -0.40 -25.54 -0.56
C GLU A 55 -0.26 -24.01 -0.58
N PRO A 56 0.06 -23.36 -1.72
CA PRO A 56 0.33 -21.92 -1.76
C PRO A 56 -0.80 -21.04 -1.19
N ALA A 57 -2.05 -21.50 -1.25
CA ALA A 57 -3.20 -20.83 -0.65
C ALA A 57 -3.10 -20.66 0.87
N TYR A 58 -2.40 -21.55 1.56
CA TYR A 58 -2.18 -21.50 3.02
C TYR A 58 -1.38 -20.26 3.44
N TYR A 59 -0.45 -19.79 2.59
CA TYR A 59 0.43 -18.67 2.91
C TYR A 59 -0.18 -17.29 2.61
N VAL A 60 -1.35 -17.25 1.97
CA VAL A 60 -2.04 -16.02 1.53
C VAL A 60 -2.35 -15.06 2.67
N PRO A 61 -2.88 -15.51 3.83
CA PRO A 61 -3.08 -14.63 4.97
C PRO A 61 -1.77 -14.02 5.48
N GLY A 62 -0.67 -14.77 5.40
CA GLY A 62 0.67 -14.29 5.75
C GLY A 62 1.16 -13.20 4.81
N TYR A 63 1.03 -13.40 3.49
CA TYR A 63 1.38 -12.40 2.50
C TYR A 63 0.55 -11.12 2.65
N LEU A 64 -0.77 -11.28 2.89
CA LEU A 64 -1.65 -10.14 3.18
C LEU A 64 -1.27 -9.41 4.45
N ALA A 65 -0.96 -10.12 5.54
CA ALA A 65 -0.53 -9.51 6.79
C ALA A 65 0.73 -8.67 6.59
N VAL A 66 1.72 -9.18 5.84
CA VAL A 66 2.95 -8.43 5.52
C VAL A 66 2.62 -7.17 4.71
N VAL A 67 1.81 -7.27 3.66
CA VAL A 67 1.45 -6.10 2.84
C VAL A 67 0.67 -5.06 3.65
N VAL A 68 -0.32 -5.50 4.43
CA VAL A 68 -1.18 -4.60 5.22
C VAL A 68 -0.40 -3.93 6.35
N LEU A 69 0.53 -4.62 7.00
CA LEU A 69 1.29 -4.07 8.13
C LEU A 69 2.49 -3.26 7.69
N PHE A 70 3.27 -3.76 6.73
CA PHE A 70 4.56 -3.18 6.38
C PHE A 70 4.45 -1.98 5.44
N THR A 71 3.52 -2.03 4.48
CA THR A 71 3.31 -0.94 3.51
C THR A 71 3.00 0.42 4.15
N PRO A 72 2.03 0.56 5.07
CA PRO A 72 1.77 1.85 5.72
C PRO A 72 2.95 2.29 6.57
N LEU A 73 3.61 1.36 7.28
CA LEU A 73 4.72 1.67 8.16
C LEU A 73 5.87 2.32 7.40
N SER A 74 6.31 1.71 6.29
CA SER A 74 7.38 2.27 5.45
C SER A 74 6.93 3.58 4.78
N ARG A 75 5.68 3.64 4.31
CA ARG A 75 5.19 4.80 3.56
C ARG A 75 5.03 6.03 4.44
N VAL A 76 4.46 5.92 5.63
CA VAL A 76 4.22 7.06 6.53
C VAL A 76 5.53 7.75 6.88
N GLY A 77 6.59 7.00 7.17
CA GLY A 77 7.91 7.56 7.44
C GLY A 77 8.43 8.41 6.27
N SER A 78 8.43 7.87 5.06
CA SER A 78 8.90 8.57 3.86
C SER A 78 8.02 9.76 3.48
N GLU A 79 6.70 9.64 3.61
CA GLU A 79 5.77 10.74 3.34
C GLU A 79 5.97 11.90 4.31
N VAL A 80 6.09 11.62 5.61
CA VAL A 80 6.28 12.66 6.63
C VAL A 80 7.63 13.37 6.46
N ALA A 81 8.71 12.63 6.21
CA ALA A 81 10.03 13.22 5.96
C ALA A 81 9.97 14.23 4.80
N ARG A 82 9.40 13.81 3.67
CA ARG A 82 9.26 14.68 2.50
C ARG A 82 8.36 15.89 2.72
N HIS A 83 7.28 15.75 3.48
CA HIS A 83 6.42 16.91 3.78
C HIS A 83 7.18 17.97 4.59
N ARG A 84 8.17 17.56 5.38
CA ARG A 84 9.11 18.47 6.04
C ARG A 84 10.10 19.06 5.06
N ASP A 85 10.75 18.24 4.23
CA ASP A 85 11.75 18.71 3.25
C ASP A 85 11.18 19.75 2.27
N ASP A 86 9.93 19.58 1.82
CA ASP A 86 9.28 20.48 0.85
C ASP A 86 8.59 21.71 1.50
N ASN A 87 8.72 21.88 2.82
CA ASN A 87 7.99 22.85 3.63
C ASN A 87 6.48 22.85 3.34
N ARG A 88 5.91 21.67 3.06
CA ARG A 88 4.50 21.52 2.68
C ARG A 88 3.56 21.91 3.81
N PHE A 89 3.95 21.68 5.07
CA PHE A 89 3.14 22.06 6.22
C PHE A 89 2.93 23.57 6.35
N GLU A 90 3.94 24.37 6.00
CA GLU A 90 3.83 25.83 6.01
C GLU A 90 2.86 26.32 4.93
N LYS A 91 2.95 25.77 3.71
CA LYS A 91 2.02 26.05 2.61
C LYS A 91 0.58 25.60 2.93
N LEU A 92 0.42 24.49 3.65
CA LEU A 92 -0.91 24.01 4.07
C LEU A 92 -1.52 24.91 5.15
N ALA A 93 -0.70 25.55 6.00
CA ALA A 93 -1.17 26.48 7.01
C ALA A 93 -1.81 27.75 6.42
N THR A 94 -1.47 28.12 5.18
CA THR A 94 -2.12 29.23 4.47
C THR A 94 -3.44 28.83 3.80
N THR A 95 -3.86 27.57 3.93
CA THR A 95 -5.13 27.06 3.37
C THR A 95 -6.18 26.88 4.47
N PRO A 96 -7.49 26.89 4.15
CA PRO A 96 -8.54 26.65 5.14
C PRO A 96 -8.65 25.17 5.60
N LEU A 97 -7.64 24.34 5.32
CA LEU A 97 -7.61 22.92 5.66
C LEU A 97 -7.16 22.75 7.13
N SER A 98 -8.02 22.15 7.95
CA SER A 98 -7.65 21.81 9.33
C SER A 98 -6.71 20.61 9.40
N ARG A 99 -5.95 20.50 10.50
CA ARG A 99 -5.04 19.36 10.75
C ARG A 99 -5.74 18.01 10.70
N VAL A 100 -6.96 17.93 11.25
CA VAL A 100 -7.75 16.68 11.27
C VAL A 100 -8.24 16.33 9.86
N GLU A 101 -8.71 17.31 9.08
CA GLU A 101 -9.11 17.07 7.68
C GLU A 101 -7.93 16.57 6.82
N TRP A 102 -6.72 17.10 7.05
CA TRP A 102 -5.52 16.62 6.38
C TRP A 102 -5.16 15.19 6.79
N LEU A 103 -5.15 14.89 8.09
CA LEU A 103 -4.88 13.54 8.59
C LEU A 103 -5.88 12.52 8.02
N LEU A 104 -7.17 12.86 8.00
CA LEU A 104 -8.20 12.01 7.40
C LEU A 104 -7.96 11.77 5.90
N ALA A 105 -7.61 12.82 5.14
CA ALA A 105 -7.29 12.67 3.72
C ALA A 105 -6.07 11.74 3.50
N GLN A 106 -5.01 11.91 4.29
CA GLN A 106 -3.82 11.07 4.21
C GLN A 106 -4.11 9.61 4.56
N THR A 107 -4.91 9.37 5.60
CA THR A 107 -5.37 8.04 5.98
C THR A 107 -6.19 7.40 4.86
N LEU A 108 -7.13 8.13 4.26
CA LEU A 108 -7.93 7.61 3.14
C LEU A 108 -7.06 7.22 1.93
N VAL A 109 -6.05 8.03 1.58
CA VAL A 109 -5.10 7.67 0.50
C VAL A 109 -4.33 6.41 0.84
N ASN A 110 -3.86 6.28 2.07
CA ASN A 110 -3.13 5.08 2.51
C ASN A 110 -4.03 3.84 2.47
N VAL A 111 -5.26 3.92 3.00
CA VAL A 111 -6.24 2.83 2.94
C VAL A 111 -6.54 2.43 1.50
N ALA A 112 -6.74 3.40 0.60
CA ALA A 112 -7.00 3.12 -0.82
C ALA A 112 -5.82 2.40 -1.50
N VAL A 113 -4.58 2.85 -1.25
CA VAL A 113 -3.38 2.23 -1.85
C VAL A 113 -3.11 0.84 -1.28
N ILE A 114 -3.23 0.66 0.04
CA ILE A 114 -3.02 -0.65 0.68
C ILE A 114 -4.11 -1.61 0.27
N GLY A 115 -5.37 -1.15 0.23
CA GLY A 115 -6.49 -1.94 -0.27
C GLY A 115 -6.28 -2.38 -1.71
N LEU A 116 -5.82 -1.48 -2.58
CA LEU A 116 -5.48 -1.84 -3.97
C LEU A 116 -4.33 -2.85 -4.04
N ALA A 117 -3.28 -2.68 -3.24
CA ALA A 117 -2.16 -3.63 -3.19
C ALA A 117 -2.60 -5.02 -2.70
N ALA A 118 -3.44 -5.07 -1.66
CA ALA A 118 -4.02 -6.31 -1.15
C ALA A 118 -4.94 -6.98 -2.18
N LEU A 119 -5.78 -6.22 -2.89
CA LEU A 119 -6.63 -6.74 -3.96
C LEU A 119 -5.80 -7.30 -5.13
N LEU A 120 -4.74 -6.61 -5.54
CA LEU A 120 -3.83 -7.10 -6.57
C LEU A 120 -3.13 -8.40 -6.14
N LEU A 121 -2.73 -8.49 -4.88
CA LEU A 121 -2.11 -9.69 -4.32
C LEU A 121 -3.09 -10.86 -4.29
N LEU A 122 -4.32 -10.63 -3.83
CA LEU A 122 -5.38 -11.65 -3.86
C LEU A 122 -5.67 -12.12 -5.28
N ALA A 123 -5.83 -11.20 -6.23
CA ALA A 123 -6.07 -11.53 -7.62
C ALA A 123 -4.93 -12.36 -8.23
N LEU A 124 -3.68 -12.00 -7.92
CA LEU A 124 -2.50 -12.75 -8.35
C LEU A 124 -2.48 -14.15 -7.76
N VAL A 125 -2.71 -14.28 -6.46
CA VAL A 125 -2.76 -15.57 -5.77
C VAL A 125 -3.83 -16.46 -6.40
N VAL A 126 -5.07 -15.98 -6.52
CA VAL A 126 -6.18 -16.74 -7.13
C VAL A 126 -5.82 -17.18 -8.54
N ALA A 127 -5.23 -16.30 -9.34
CA ALA A 127 -4.79 -16.63 -10.70
C ALA A 127 -3.67 -17.69 -10.74
N LEU A 128 -2.77 -17.72 -9.75
CA LEU A 128 -1.66 -18.67 -9.67
C LEU A 128 -2.07 -20.01 -9.06
N THR A 129 -2.98 -20.01 -8.08
CA THR A 129 -3.39 -21.22 -7.35
C THR A 129 -4.64 -21.87 -7.92
N GLY A 130 -5.40 -21.19 -8.77
CA GLY A 130 -6.67 -21.70 -9.31
C GLY A 130 -7.73 -21.95 -8.23
N ALA A 131 -7.60 -21.29 -7.08
CA ALA A 131 -8.51 -21.46 -5.96
C ALA A 131 -9.81 -20.69 -6.24
N ASP A 132 -10.91 -21.42 -6.47
CA ASP A 132 -12.28 -20.95 -6.34
C ASP A 132 -12.71 -20.84 -4.87
#